data_AF-A0A968T0M8-F1
#
_entry.id   AF-A0A968T0M8-F1
#
_cell.length_a   1.000
_cell.length_b   1.000
_cell.length_c   1.000
_cell.angle_alpha   90.00
_cell.angle_beta   90.00
_cell.angle_gamma   90.00
#
_symmetry.space_group_name_H-M   'P 1'
#
loop_
_entity.id
_entity.type
_entity.pdbx_description
1 polymer ?
#
loop_
_entity_poly.entity_id
_entity_poly.type
_entity_poly.pdbx_seq_one_letter_code
_entity_poly.pdbx_strand_id
1 'polypeptide(L)'
;MTSILQSLGTMITPDMLSSLGKQFGLSEELTRQGLTLAGSVLMGGMARSAKTSDGAATLAGLLDGADSNVLSNVMGALTGATSKPSNAASHIFGSNLDTVTSGVKKAAGIDIAPFMGIVAPIVLGTTKNVATQQGLDADGLAKALQGEVRSLVRRDAAIGRVLKEAFKPLEAQDKVRAAFSDAEWDALQMAPLNAATLIIMADKSGRGGRGQEVDALNDALAEASSTAAPTELVNLLFRDGVSDSIIEDFVKEHRKTDEATVQEALLTPISEAVKIARAKATKSDATAFQGLLIATAQKVAGAVKEGGFMGMGGTNVSDAEKAALDVLVVAVNAA
;
A
#
# COMPACT_ATOMS: atom_id res chain seq x y z
N MET A 1 -7.18 -20.78 28.05
CA MET A 1 -7.08 -19.55 27.24
C MET A 1 -8.28 -19.50 26.32
N THR A 2 -9.13 -18.48 26.45
CA THR A 2 -10.23 -18.27 25.52
C THR A 2 -9.65 -17.80 24.20
N SER A 3 -9.89 -18.53 23.11
CA SER A 3 -9.39 -18.14 21.78
C SER A 3 -10.04 -16.81 21.35
N ILE A 4 -9.34 -16.02 20.54
CA ILE A 4 -9.86 -14.78 19.95
C ILE A 4 -11.19 -15.04 19.23
N LEU A 5 -11.32 -16.18 18.53
CA LEU A 5 -12.58 -16.58 17.88
C LEU A 5 -13.71 -16.90 18.86
N GLN A 6 -13.39 -17.44 20.03
CA GLN A 6 -14.40 -17.77 21.02
C GLN A 6 -14.93 -16.49 21.68
N SER A 7 -14.05 -15.52 21.91
CA SER A 7 -14.42 -14.17 22.34
C SER A 7 -15.27 -13.45 21.29
N LEU A 8 -14.88 -13.55 20.00
CA LEU A 8 -15.69 -13.07 18.87
C LEU A 8 -17.07 -13.74 18.82
N GLY A 9 -17.12 -15.06 18.98
CA GLY A 9 -18.36 -15.84 18.98
C GLY A 9 -19.32 -15.45 20.11
N THR A 10 -18.80 -15.02 21.27
CA THR A 10 -19.63 -14.51 22.37
C THR A 10 -20.12 -13.08 22.16
N MET A 11 -19.45 -12.29 21.32
CA MET A 11 -19.83 -10.90 21.00
C MET A 11 -20.80 -10.79 19.83
N ILE A 12 -20.83 -11.79 18.94
CA ILE A 12 -21.77 -11.84 17.80
C ILE A 12 -23.09 -12.44 18.28
N THR A 13 -24.07 -11.57 18.60
CA THR A 13 -25.40 -12.01 19.04
C THR A 13 -26.29 -12.43 17.85
N PRO A 14 -27.32 -13.28 18.08
CA PRO A 14 -28.31 -13.61 17.05
C PRO A 14 -28.98 -12.39 16.43
N ASP A 15 -29.27 -11.36 17.24
CA ASP A 15 -29.87 -10.10 16.78
C ASP A 15 -28.96 -9.32 15.82
N MET A 16 -27.64 -9.32 16.10
CA MET A 16 -26.66 -8.73 15.19
C MET A 16 -26.60 -9.51 13.88
N LEU A 17 -26.60 -10.85 13.92
CA LEU A 17 -26.60 -11.69 12.71
C LEU A 17 -27.84 -11.42 11.84
N SER A 18 -29.02 -11.31 12.46
CA SER A 18 -30.26 -11.02 11.74
C SER A 18 -30.25 -9.60 11.14
N SER A 19 -29.73 -8.62 11.88
CA SER A 19 -29.64 -7.23 11.44
C SER A 19 -28.65 -7.06 10.28
N LEU A 20 -27.48 -7.70 10.38
CA LEU A 20 -26.46 -7.70 9.33
C LEU A 20 -26.95 -8.44 8.08
N GLY A 21 -27.60 -9.59 8.25
CA GLY A 21 -28.22 -10.32 7.14
C GLY A 21 -29.24 -9.47 6.39
N LYS A 22 -30.13 -8.76 7.11
CA LYS A 22 -31.08 -7.83 6.50
C LYS A 22 -30.42 -6.64 5.80
N GLN A 23 -29.39 -6.05 6.43
CA GLN A 23 -28.69 -4.89 5.89
C GLN A 23 -27.95 -5.21 4.59
N PHE A 24 -27.36 -6.40 4.48
CA PHE A 24 -26.57 -6.81 3.31
C PHE A 24 -27.33 -7.72 2.33
N GLY A 25 -28.61 -8.02 2.61
CA GLY A 25 -29.41 -8.93 1.79
C GLY A 25 -28.90 -10.38 1.79
N LEU A 26 -28.29 -10.81 2.89
CA LEU A 26 -27.68 -12.13 3.07
C LEU A 26 -28.50 -13.00 4.02
N SER A 27 -28.41 -14.32 3.85
CA SER A 27 -28.97 -15.25 4.84
C SER A 27 -28.16 -15.20 6.14
N GLU A 28 -28.77 -15.59 7.26
CA GLU A 28 -28.08 -15.67 8.55
C GLU A 28 -26.87 -16.62 8.49
N GLU A 29 -26.97 -17.69 7.70
CA GLU A 29 -25.87 -18.64 7.47
C GLU A 29 -24.69 -18.01 6.73
N LEU A 30 -24.95 -17.33 5.61
CA LEU A 30 -23.92 -16.62 4.85
C LEU A 30 -23.29 -15.48 5.66
N THR A 31 -24.09 -14.82 6.50
CA THR A 31 -23.62 -13.78 7.44
C THR A 31 -22.68 -14.37 8.48
N ARG A 32 -23.06 -15.48 9.13
CA ARG A 32 -22.21 -16.19 10.11
C ARG A 32 -20.93 -16.69 9.48
N GLN A 33 -21.01 -17.27 8.29
CA GLN A 33 -19.85 -17.77 7.56
C GLN A 33 -18.93 -16.61 7.14
N GLY A 34 -19.49 -15.52 6.61
CA GLY A 34 -18.77 -14.32 6.22
C GLY A 34 -18.02 -13.65 7.37
N LEU A 35 -18.65 -13.51 8.54
CA LEU A 35 -18.00 -13.00 9.77
C LEU A 35 -16.84 -13.90 10.21
N THR A 36 -17.02 -15.22 10.16
CA THR A 36 -15.99 -16.20 10.53
C THR A 36 -14.79 -16.14 9.58
N LEU A 37 -15.05 -16.08 8.27
CA LEU A 37 -14.02 -15.96 7.24
C LEU A 37 -13.28 -14.63 7.33
N ALA A 38 -14.00 -13.52 7.48
CA ALA A 38 -13.43 -12.19 7.68
C ALA A 38 -12.51 -12.16 8.90
N GLY A 39 -12.95 -12.69 10.05
CA GLY A 39 -12.12 -12.78 11.25
C GLY A 39 -10.86 -13.62 11.05
N SER A 40 -11.00 -14.76 10.37
CA SER A 40 -9.87 -15.65 10.05
C SER A 40 -8.86 -14.97 9.13
N VAL A 41 -9.34 -14.24 8.12
CA VAL A 41 -8.51 -13.50 7.16
C VAL A 41 -7.82 -12.33 7.87
N LEU A 42 -8.52 -11.54 8.68
CA LEU A 42 -7.93 -10.47 9.48
C LEU A 42 -6.82 -10.97 10.40
N MET A 43 -7.06 -12.06 11.14
CA MET A 43 -6.02 -12.68 11.96
C MET A 43 -4.84 -13.20 11.13
N GLY A 44 -5.11 -13.82 9.98
CA GLY A 44 -4.07 -14.23 9.03
C GLY A 44 -3.24 -13.05 8.51
N GLY A 45 -3.89 -11.93 8.20
CA GLY A 45 -3.28 -10.69 7.75
C GLY A 45 -2.39 -10.05 8.81
N MET A 46 -2.88 -9.93 10.05
CA MET A 46 -2.07 -9.42 11.17
C MET A 46 -0.91 -10.37 11.50
N ALA A 47 -1.15 -11.68 11.54
CA ALA A 47 -0.10 -12.69 11.78
C ALA A 47 1.01 -12.64 10.72
N ARG A 48 0.64 -12.27 9.48
CA ARG A 48 1.54 -12.05 8.36
C ARG A 48 2.28 -10.73 8.47
N SER A 49 1.58 -9.63 8.73
CA SER A 49 2.15 -8.30 8.90
C SER A 49 3.23 -8.31 10.00
N ALA A 50 2.94 -8.99 11.11
CA ALA A 50 3.86 -9.15 12.23
C ALA A 50 5.13 -9.96 11.94
N LYS A 51 5.28 -10.58 10.75
CA LYS A 51 6.52 -11.28 10.35
C LYS A 51 7.56 -10.37 9.71
N THR A 52 7.17 -9.16 9.33
CA THR A 52 8.04 -8.16 8.68
C THR A 52 8.34 -7.04 9.66
N SER A 53 9.50 -6.40 9.58
CA SER A 53 9.84 -5.26 10.46
C SER A 53 8.80 -4.14 10.32
N ASP A 54 8.47 -3.81 9.08
CA ASP A 54 7.56 -2.70 8.76
C ASP A 54 6.14 -3.02 9.22
N GLY A 55 5.66 -4.23 8.92
CA GLY A 55 4.33 -4.66 9.35
C GLY A 55 4.18 -4.82 10.87
N ALA A 56 5.26 -5.16 11.59
CA ALA A 56 5.25 -5.16 13.06
C ALA A 56 5.09 -3.74 13.63
N ALA A 57 5.77 -2.75 13.05
CA ALA A 57 5.61 -1.34 13.43
C ALA A 57 4.20 -0.82 13.11
N THR A 58 3.67 -1.13 11.92
CA THR A 58 2.28 -0.82 11.54
C THR A 58 1.30 -1.45 12.53
N LEU A 59 1.48 -2.73 12.87
CA LEU A 59 0.61 -3.42 13.81
C LEU A 59 0.67 -2.80 15.21
N ALA A 60 1.86 -2.42 15.70
CA ALA A 60 2.01 -1.73 16.97
C ALA A 60 1.23 -0.41 17.01
N GLY A 61 1.35 0.42 15.96
CA GLY A 61 0.58 1.66 15.83
C GLY A 61 -0.94 1.43 15.80
N LEU A 62 -1.38 0.35 15.12
CA LEU A 62 -2.80 -0.01 15.09
C LEU A 62 -3.33 -0.48 16.44
N LEU A 63 -2.54 -1.21 17.21
CA LEU A 63 -2.93 -1.65 18.54
C LEU A 63 -2.96 -0.49 19.53
N ASP A 64 -2.05 0.47 19.39
CA ASP A 64 -2.08 1.68 20.21
C ASP A 64 -3.36 2.47 19.98
N GLY A 65 -3.72 2.70 18.71
CA GLY A 65 -4.95 3.41 18.32
C GLY A 65 -6.26 2.62 18.48
N ALA A 66 -6.22 1.31 18.76
CA ALA A 66 -7.44 0.53 18.95
C ALA A 66 -8.12 0.85 20.29
N ASP A 67 -9.35 1.36 20.23
CA ASP A 67 -10.14 1.70 21.43
C ASP A 67 -10.48 0.48 22.28
N SER A 68 -10.54 0.64 23.60
CA SER A 68 -11.08 -0.38 24.51
C SER A 68 -12.60 -0.53 24.40
N ASN A 69 -13.30 0.47 23.86
CA ASN A 69 -14.76 0.54 23.77
C ASN A 69 -15.33 0.04 22.43
N VAL A 70 -14.64 -0.92 21.77
CA VAL A 70 -15.00 -1.44 20.45
C VAL A 70 -16.48 -1.80 20.32
N LEU A 71 -17.06 -2.48 21.31
CA LEU A 71 -18.47 -2.90 21.29
C LEU A 71 -19.45 -1.72 21.24
N SER A 72 -19.15 -0.66 21.99
CA SER A 72 -19.97 0.57 21.99
C SER A 72 -19.91 1.24 20.61
N ASN A 73 -18.72 1.31 20.02
CA ASN A 73 -18.50 1.93 18.72
C ASN A 73 -19.18 1.13 17.58
N VAL A 74 -19.14 -0.20 17.63
CA VAL A 74 -19.83 -1.09 16.67
C VAL A 74 -21.34 -0.96 16.80
N MET A 75 -21.87 -0.93 18.03
CA MET A 75 -23.31 -0.71 18.25
C MET A 75 -23.74 0.68 17.77
N GLY A 76 -22.92 1.70 18.01
CA GLY A 76 -23.15 3.05 17.50
C GLY A 76 -23.16 3.10 15.97
N ALA A 77 -22.25 2.39 15.30
CA ALA A 77 -22.21 2.35 13.84
C ALA A 77 -23.41 1.59 13.26
N LEU A 78 -23.82 0.49 13.88
CA LEU A 78 -24.97 -0.33 13.45
C LEU A 78 -26.31 0.40 13.63
N THR A 79 -26.42 1.18 14.71
CA THR A 79 -27.61 2.00 15.00
C THR A 79 -27.61 3.36 14.27
N GLY A 80 -26.52 3.66 13.53
CA GLY A 80 -26.34 4.93 12.85
C GLY A 80 -26.00 6.13 13.77
N ALA A 81 -25.72 5.87 15.05
CA ALA A 81 -25.32 6.88 16.03
C ALA A 81 -23.87 7.38 15.86
N THR A 82 -23.03 6.64 15.13
CA THR A 82 -21.68 7.07 14.74
C THR A 82 -21.52 7.02 13.22
N SER A 83 -20.88 8.05 12.64
CA SER A 83 -20.83 8.27 11.18
C SER A 83 -19.54 7.83 10.50
N LYS A 84 -18.60 7.21 11.24
CA LYS A 84 -17.32 6.76 10.66
C LYS A 84 -17.26 5.22 10.62
N PRO A 85 -17.37 4.60 9.42
CA PRO A 85 -16.99 3.22 9.23
C PRO A 85 -15.53 3.04 9.67
N SER A 86 -15.24 1.94 10.36
CA SER A 86 -13.86 1.68 10.77
C SER A 86 -12.99 1.38 9.54
N ASN A 87 -11.82 2.02 9.46
CA ASN A 87 -10.81 1.79 8.42
C ASN A 87 -9.75 0.76 8.86
N ALA A 88 -10.00 0.02 9.96
CA ALA A 88 -9.08 -0.93 10.54
C ALA A 88 -8.60 -2.01 9.54
N ALA A 89 -9.51 -2.52 8.71
CA ALA A 89 -9.14 -3.50 7.68
C ALA A 89 -8.21 -2.92 6.62
N SER A 90 -8.47 -1.67 6.19
CA SER A 90 -7.63 -0.95 5.23
C SER A 90 -6.23 -0.69 5.81
N HIS A 91 -6.10 -0.47 7.11
CA HIS A 91 -4.77 -0.35 7.73
C HIS A 91 -4.03 -1.67 7.85
N ILE A 92 -4.73 -2.79 8.07
CA ILE A 92 -4.10 -4.12 8.17
C ILE A 92 -3.60 -4.58 6.79
N PHE A 93 -4.37 -4.33 5.74
CA PHE A 93 -4.08 -4.84 4.39
C PHE A 93 -3.55 -3.79 3.40
N GLY A 94 -3.65 -2.51 3.72
CA GLY A 94 -3.31 -1.41 2.80
C GLY A 94 -4.04 -1.54 1.47
N SER A 95 -3.32 -1.29 0.39
CA SER A 95 -3.73 -1.51 -1.00
C SER A 95 -4.07 -2.97 -1.34
N ASN A 96 -3.76 -3.95 -0.47
CA ASN A 96 -4.06 -5.36 -0.71
C ASN A 96 -5.43 -5.81 -0.23
N LEU A 97 -6.23 -4.95 0.42
CA LEU A 97 -7.54 -5.33 0.95
C LEU A 97 -8.42 -5.99 -0.13
N ASP A 98 -8.53 -5.36 -1.29
CA ASP A 98 -9.36 -5.87 -2.41
C ASP A 98 -8.81 -7.16 -3.00
N THR A 99 -7.48 -7.31 -3.02
CA THR A 99 -6.83 -8.54 -3.47
C THR A 99 -7.17 -9.71 -2.54
N VAL A 100 -7.12 -9.47 -1.23
CA VAL A 100 -7.44 -10.46 -0.21
C VAL A 100 -8.92 -10.82 -0.23
N THR A 101 -9.84 -9.85 -0.24
CA THR A 101 -11.29 -10.10 -0.28
C THR A 101 -11.70 -10.84 -1.56
N SER A 102 -11.10 -10.50 -2.70
CA SER A 102 -11.30 -11.20 -3.98
C SER A 102 -10.81 -12.64 -3.93
N GLY A 103 -9.65 -12.89 -3.31
CA GLY A 103 -9.14 -14.25 -3.13
C GLY A 103 -10.05 -15.11 -2.25
N VAL A 104 -10.65 -14.52 -1.22
CA VAL A 104 -11.67 -15.19 -0.39
C VAL A 104 -12.93 -15.49 -1.18
N LYS A 105 -13.45 -14.51 -1.93
CA LYS A 105 -14.62 -14.69 -2.79
C LYS A 105 -14.42 -15.83 -3.80
N LYS A 106 -13.23 -15.92 -4.39
CA LYS A 106 -12.86 -17.00 -5.31
C LYS A 106 -12.83 -18.38 -4.63
N ALA A 107 -12.37 -18.44 -3.39
CA ALA A 107 -12.20 -19.70 -2.67
C ALA A 107 -13.47 -20.22 -1.97
N ALA A 108 -14.27 -19.29 -1.42
CA ALA A 108 -15.44 -19.60 -0.59
C ALA A 108 -16.78 -19.27 -1.27
N GLY A 109 -16.77 -18.53 -2.38
CA GLY A 109 -17.99 -18.03 -3.03
C GLY A 109 -18.68 -16.89 -2.26
N ILE A 110 -18.04 -16.35 -1.23
CA ILE A 110 -18.62 -15.33 -0.33
C ILE A 110 -17.78 -14.06 -0.39
N ASP A 111 -18.44 -12.94 -0.64
CA ASP A 111 -17.82 -11.63 -0.52
C ASP A 111 -17.71 -11.23 0.95
N ILE A 112 -16.48 -11.10 1.43
CA ILE A 112 -16.25 -10.73 2.82
C ILE A 112 -16.05 -9.23 3.04
N ALA A 113 -15.95 -8.42 1.98
CA ALA A 113 -15.71 -6.98 2.09
C ALA A 113 -16.70 -6.27 3.04
N PRO A 114 -18.02 -6.58 3.03
CA PRO A 114 -18.98 -5.96 3.96
C PRO A 114 -18.71 -6.26 5.44
N PHE A 115 -18.07 -7.40 5.74
CA PHE A 115 -17.80 -7.82 7.12
C PHE A 115 -16.49 -7.23 7.67
N MET A 116 -15.55 -6.83 6.79
CA MET A 116 -14.23 -6.36 7.20
C MET A 116 -14.31 -5.13 8.11
N GLY A 117 -15.19 -4.18 7.80
CA GLY A 117 -15.38 -2.95 8.59
C GLY A 117 -16.00 -3.18 9.98
N ILE A 118 -16.65 -4.32 10.20
CA ILE A 118 -17.26 -4.68 11.49
C ILE A 118 -16.30 -5.55 12.30
N VAL A 119 -15.67 -6.52 11.64
CA VAL A 119 -14.84 -7.53 12.31
C VAL A 119 -13.45 -7.00 12.64
N ALA A 120 -12.87 -6.12 11.81
CA ALA A 120 -11.51 -5.62 12.01
C ALA A 120 -11.30 -4.93 13.37
N PRO A 121 -12.17 -4.02 13.84
CA PRO A 121 -12.04 -3.43 15.17
C PRO A 121 -12.11 -4.46 16.30
N ILE A 122 -12.97 -5.47 16.18
CA ILE A 122 -13.14 -6.50 17.22
C ILE A 122 -11.90 -7.37 17.28
N VAL A 123 -11.38 -7.78 16.13
CA VAL A 123 -10.13 -8.53 16.02
C VAL A 123 -8.95 -7.71 16.56
N LEU A 124 -8.83 -6.43 16.23
CA LEU A 124 -7.79 -5.55 16.77
C LEU A 124 -7.92 -5.36 18.29
N GLY A 125 -9.11 -5.04 18.79
CA GLY A 125 -9.34 -4.81 20.22
C GLY A 125 -9.11 -6.07 21.06
N THR A 126 -9.54 -7.23 20.57
CA THR A 126 -9.24 -8.52 21.24
C THR A 126 -7.75 -8.84 21.20
N THR A 127 -7.06 -8.55 20.09
CA THR A 127 -5.61 -8.70 19.97
C THR A 127 -4.85 -7.77 20.91
N LYS A 128 -5.27 -6.50 21.02
CA LYS A 128 -4.75 -5.54 22.00
C LYS A 128 -4.92 -6.03 23.43
N ASN A 129 -6.12 -6.50 23.77
CA ASN A 129 -6.39 -7.03 25.11
C ASN A 129 -5.50 -8.23 25.44
N VAL A 130 -5.29 -9.15 24.50
CA VAL A 130 -4.38 -10.30 24.67
C VAL A 130 -2.94 -9.84 24.84
N ALA A 131 -2.48 -8.90 24.00
CA ALA A 131 -1.13 -8.35 24.08
C ALA A 131 -0.87 -7.68 25.43
N THR A 132 -1.78 -6.83 25.90
CA THR A 132 -1.67 -6.13 27.20
C THR A 132 -1.75 -7.09 28.39
N GLN A 133 -2.65 -8.07 28.37
CA GLN A 133 -2.80 -9.01 29.48
C GLN A 133 -1.59 -9.94 29.63
N GLN A 134 -0.94 -10.31 28.52
CA GLN A 134 0.20 -11.23 28.52
C GLN A 134 1.55 -10.50 28.50
N GLY A 135 1.56 -9.17 28.46
CA GLY A 135 2.79 -8.38 28.35
C GLY A 135 3.59 -8.72 27.09
N LEU A 136 2.91 -9.00 25.97
CA LEU A 136 3.57 -9.40 24.73
C LEU A 136 4.19 -8.19 24.03
N ASP A 137 5.43 -8.36 23.59
CA ASP A 137 6.05 -7.52 22.58
C ASP A 137 5.57 -7.92 21.17
N ALA A 138 6.08 -7.22 20.15
CA ALA A 138 5.69 -7.48 18.75
C ALA A 138 5.96 -8.94 18.33
N ASP A 139 7.09 -9.50 18.75
CA ASP A 139 7.49 -10.88 18.44
C ASP A 139 6.60 -11.91 19.14
N GLY A 140 6.30 -11.68 20.43
CA GLY A 140 5.39 -12.50 21.22
C GLY A 140 3.98 -12.49 20.63
N LEU A 141 3.51 -11.32 20.19
CA LEU A 141 2.22 -11.18 19.54
C LEU A 141 2.18 -11.88 18.17
N ALA A 142 3.24 -11.74 17.36
CA ALA A 142 3.36 -12.44 16.09
C ALA A 142 3.24 -13.96 16.27
N LYS A 143 3.95 -14.51 17.27
CA LYS A 143 3.90 -15.94 17.61
C LYS A 143 2.52 -16.38 18.08
N ALA A 144 1.85 -15.57 18.92
CA ALA A 144 0.50 -15.83 19.40
C ALA A 144 -0.51 -15.88 18.24
N LEU A 145 -0.53 -14.87 17.38
CA LEU A 145 -1.40 -14.80 16.20
C LEU A 145 -1.16 -15.96 15.24
N GLN A 146 0.10 -16.32 14.98
CA GLN A 146 0.43 -17.49 14.16
C GLN A 146 0.01 -18.81 14.79
N GLY A 147 0.08 -18.91 16.12
CA GLY A 147 -0.44 -20.05 16.88
C GLY A 147 -1.95 -20.20 16.71
N GLU A 148 -2.69 -19.09 16.87
CA GLU A 148 -4.14 -19.04 16.67
C GLU A 148 -4.50 -19.42 15.24
N VAL A 149 -3.94 -18.77 14.22
CA VAL A 149 -4.23 -19.08 12.80
C VAL A 149 -3.95 -20.54 12.48
N ARG A 150 -2.84 -21.11 12.95
CA ARG A 150 -2.55 -22.55 12.78
C ARG A 150 -3.58 -23.44 13.47
N SER A 151 -4.06 -23.04 14.66
CA SER A 151 -5.11 -23.78 15.36
C SER A 151 -6.43 -23.76 14.58
N LEU A 152 -6.76 -22.66 13.90
CA LEU A 152 -7.96 -22.54 13.07
C LEU A 152 -7.88 -23.46 11.86
N VAL A 153 -6.78 -23.42 11.14
CA VAL A 153 -6.55 -24.28 9.97
C VAL A 153 -6.57 -25.75 10.33
N ARG A 154 -6.11 -26.12 11.53
CA ARG A 154 -6.19 -27.49 12.04
C ARG A 154 -7.62 -27.93 12.39
N ARG A 155 -8.47 -27.00 12.85
CA ARG A 155 -9.87 -27.28 13.19
C ARG A 155 -10.75 -27.38 11.95
N ASP A 156 -10.48 -26.56 10.95
CA ASP A 156 -11.23 -26.53 9.70
C ASP A 156 -10.29 -26.36 8.49
N ALA A 157 -10.16 -27.45 7.71
CA ALA A 157 -9.36 -27.46 6.50
C ALA A 157 -9.93 -26.54 5.39
N ALA A 158 -11.22 -26.21 5.41
CA ALA A 158 -11.82 -25.25 4.49
C ALA A 158 -11.26 -23.85 4.73
N ILE A 159 -11.14 -23.42 6.00
CA ILE A 159 -10.49 -22.15 6.36
C ILE A 159 -9.05 -22.13 5.84
N GLY A 160 -8.31 -23.23 5.98
CA GLY A 160 -6.96 -23.35 5.43
C GLY A 160 -6.86 -23.10 3.92
N ARG A 161 -7.81 -23.64 3.14
CA ARG A 161 -7.87 -23.40 1.69
C ARG A 161 -8.21 -21.95 1.37
N VAL A 162 -9.17 -21.35 2.07
CA VAL A 162 -9.57 -19.96 1.88
C VAL A 162 -8.41 -19.01 2.19
N LEU A 163 -7.74 -19.17 3.33
CA LEU A 163 -6.58 -18.34 3.69
C LEU A 163 -5.45 -18.48 2.67
N LYS A 164 -5.19 -19.70 2.20
CA LYS A 164 -4.18 -19.95 1.16
C LYS A 164 -4.51 -19.21 -0.14
N GLU A 165 -5.73 -19.30 -0.64
CA GLU A 165 -6.13 -18.60 -1.88
C GLU A 165 -6.20 -17.09 -1.68
N ALA A 166 -6.63 -16.61 -0.52
CA ALA A 166 -6.68 -15.20 -0.16
C ALA A 166 -5.30 -14.55 -0.12
N PHE A 167 -4.30 -15.26 0.42
CA PHE A 167 -2.93 -14.73 0.58
C PHE A 167 -1.98 -15.11 -0.53
N LYS A 168 -2.32 -16.04 -1.43
CA LYS A 168 -1.47 -16.44 -2.55
C LYS A 168 -0.93 -15.25 -3.36
N PRO A 169 -1.73 -14.21 -3.71
CA PRO A 169 -1.19 -13.05 -4.41
C PRO A 169 -0.16 -12.31 -3.55
N LEU A 170 -0.45 -12.08 -2.26
CA LEU A 170 0.45 -11.39 -1.35
C LEU A 170 1.76 -12.18 -1.14
N GLU A 171 1.70 -13.51 -1.05
CA GLU A 171 2.91 -14.36 -1.00
C GLU A 171 3.78 -14.21 -2.26
N ALA A 172 3.17 -13.99 -3.43
CA ALA A 172 3.92 -13.68 -4.64
C ALA A 172 4.56 -12.29 -4.58
N GLN A 173 3.85 -11.29 -4.03
CA GLN A 173 4.39 -9.95 -3.82
C GLN A 173 5.58 -9.94 -2.86
N ASP A 174 5.49 -10.67 -1.73
CA ASP A 174 6.60 -10.82 -0.78
C ASP A 174 7.86 -11.38 -1.44
N LYS A 175 7.70 -12.35 -2.34
CA LYS A 175 8.84 -12.96 -3.03
C LYS A 175 9.56 -11.94 -3.92
N VAL A 176 8.81 -11.06 -4.56
CA VAL A 176 9.40 -9.96 -5.34
C VAL A 176 10.11 -8.99 -4.40
N ARG A 177 9.45 -8.53 -3.33
CA ARG A 177 10.07 -7.62 -2.36
C ARG A 177 11.31 -8.20 -1.67
N ALA A 178 11.29 -9.49 -1.34
CA ALA A 178 12.40 -10.19 -0.68
C ALA A 178 13.62 -10.38 -1.59
N ALA A 179 13.49 -10.15 -2.90
CA ALA A 179 14.65 -10.12 -3.79
C ALA A 179 15.56 -8.90 -3.55
N PHE A 180 15.01 -7.85 -2.93
CA PHE A 180 15.69 -6.57 -2.70
C PHE A 180 15.98 -6.37 -1.21
N SER A 181 17.14 -5.79 -0.91
CA SER A 181 17.41 -5.21 0.41
C SER A 181 16.60 -3.92 0.59
N ASP A 182 16.47 -3.45 1.83
CA ASP A 182 15.71 -2.22 2.12
C ASP A 182 16.32 -1.01 1.41
N ALA A 183 17.65 -0.87 1.42
CA ALA A 183 18.34 0.22 0.72
C ALA A 183 18.16 0.17 -0.81
N GLU A 184 18.11 -1.02 -1.39
CA GLU A 184 17.83 -1.18 -2.83
C GLU A 184 16.37 -0.84 -3.15
N TRP A 185 15.44 -1.23 -2.29
CA TRP A 185 14.03 -0.90 -2.43
C TRP A 185 13.80 0.61 -2.36
N ASP A 186 14.43 1.28 -1.39
CA ASP A 186 14.39 2.73 -1.24
C ASP A 186 14.99 3.43 -2.48
N ALA A 187 16.11 2.93 -3.01
CA ALA A 187 16.71 3.47 -4.22
C ALA A 187 15.78 3.35 -5.43
N LEU A 188 15.07 2.22 -5.57
CA LEU A 188 14.07 2.02 -6.63
C LEU A 188 12.87 2.97 -6.46
N GLN A 189 12.39 3.17 -5.24
CA GLN A 189 11.28 4.10 -4.95
C GLN A 189 11.66 5.56 -5.20
N MET A 190 12.90 5.94 -4.90
CA MET A 190 13.38 7.31 -5.08
C MET A 190 13.76 7.64 -6.52
N ALA A 191 14.01 6.65 -7.39
CA ALA A 191 14.49 6.91 -8.74
C ALA A 191 13.55 7.77 -9.61
N PRO A 192 12.21 7.58 -9.63
CA PRO A 192 11.32 8.48 -10.37
C PRO A 192 11.33 9.91 -9.82
N LEU A 193 11.46 10.07 -8.50
CA LEU A 193 11.59 11.39 -7.87
C LEU A 193 12.91 12.07 -8.26
N ASN A 194 14.02 11.32 -8.32
CA ASN A 194 15.29 11.82 -8.86
C ASN A 194 15.15 12.25 -10.32
N ALA A 195 14.46 11.45 -11.16
CA ALA A 195 14.23 11.75 -12.57
C ALA A 195 13.35 12.99 -12.76
N ALA A 196 12.26 13.12 -11.99
CA ALA A 196 11.42 14.31 -11.98
C ALA A 196 12.21 15.55 -11.54
N THR A 197 12.97 15.44 -10.45
CA THR A 197 13.76 16.55 -9.91
C THR A 197 14.84 16.99 -10.89
N LEU A 198 15.44 16.06 -11.65
CA LEU A 198 16.41 16.39 -12.68
C LEU A 198 15.80 17.33 -13.74
N ILE A 199 14.56 17.08 -14.15
CA ILE A 199 13.85 17.93 -15.12
C ILE A 199 13.48 19.27 -14.51
N ILE A 200 12.89 19.27 -13.31
CA ILE A 200 12.51 20.50 -12.57
C ILE A 200 13.71 21.44 -12.42
N MET A 201 14.89 20.87 -12.17
CA MET A 201 16.11 21.61 -11.92
C MET A 201 16.80 22.12 -13.19
N ALA A 202 16.48 21.56 -14.35
CA ALA A 202 17.04 21.99 -15.65
C ALA A 202 16.47 23.34 -16.11
N ASP A 203 15.26 23.69 -15.70
CA ASP A 203 14.69 25.02 -15.94
C ASP A 203 14.26 25.68 -14.63
N LYS A 204 15.26 26.11 -13.84
CA LYS A 204 15.03 26.90 -12.60
C LYS A 204 14.23 28.19 -12.85
N SER A 205 14.13 28.64 -14.10
CA SER A 205 13.38 29.84 -14.51
C SER A 205 11.92 29.57 -14.89
N GLY A 206 11.53 28.29 -14.94
CA GLY A 206 10.21 27.83 -15.34
C GLY A 206 9.09 28.48 -14.55
N ARG A 207 8.08 29.00 -15.26
CA ARG A 207 6.85 29.60 -14.72
C ARG A 207 5.93 28.57 -14.02
N GLY A 208 6.42 27.37 -13.72
CA GLY A 208 5.71 26.29 -13.06
C GLY A 208 5.44 26.61 -11.59
N GLY A 209 4.19 26.48 -11.18
CA GLY A 209 3.82 26.54 -9.77
C GLY A 209 4.33 25.29 -9.04
N ARG A 210 4.76 25.44 -7.77
CA ARG A 210 5.26 24.36 -6.90
C ARG A 210 4.39 23.08 -6.89
N GLY A 211 3.09 23.19 -7.17
CA GLY A 211 2.17 22.04 -7.20
C GLY A 211 2.17 21.25 -8.52
N GLN A 212 2.35 21.89 -9.68
CA GLN A 212 2.16 21.23 -10.98
C GLN A 212 3.19 20.13 -11.24
N GLU A 213 4.43 20.35 -10.81
CA GLU A 213 5.52 19.38 -10.93
C GLU A 213 5.29 18.14 -10.04
N VAL A 214 4.76 18.36 -8.83
CA VAL A 214 4.40 17.31 -7.86
C VAL A 214 3.21 16.51 -8.38
N ASP A 215 2.17 17.20 -8.84
CA ASP A 215 0.97 16.59 -9.45
C ASP A 215 1.37 15.71 -10.64
N ALA A 216 2.24 16.21 -11.53
CA ALA A 216 2.70 15.44 -12.70
C ALA A 216 3.50 14.18 -12.32
N LEU A 217 4.33 14.25 -11.27
CA LEU A 217 5.03 13.08 -10.74
C LEU A 217 4.03 12.07 -10.16
N ASN A 218 3.11 12.52 -9.30
CA ASN A 218 2.09 11.65 -8.70
C ASN A 218 1.21 10.99 -9.77
N ASP A 219 0.77 11.75 -10.77
CA ASP A 219 0.00 11.24 -11.89
C ASP A 219 0.78 10.19 -12.71
N ALA A 220 2.10 10.36 -12.88
CA ALA A 220 2.92 9.36 -13.57
C ALA A 220 3.00 8.05 -12.76
N LEU A 221 3.22 8.16 -11.45
CA LEU A 221 3.32 7.00 -10.55
C LEU A 221 1.99 6.25 -10.41
N ALA A 222 0.88 6.99 -10.31
CA ALA A 222 -0.47 6.41 -10.23
C ALA A 222 -0.86 5.69 -11.54
N GLU A 223 -0.54 6.28 -12.69
CA GLU A 223 -0.79 5.65 -14.00
C GLU A 223 0.05 4.38 -14.17
N ALA A 224 1.34 4.44 -13.83
CA ALA A 224 2.22 3.29 -13.96
C ALA A 224 1.87 2.14 -12.99
N SER A 225 1.53 2.46 -11.74
CA SER A 225 1.12 1.44 -10.78
C SER A 225 -0.23 0.81 -11.11
N SER A 226 -1.19 1.59 -11.61
CA SER A 226 -2.54 1.08 -11.96
C SER A 226 -2.57 0.22 -13.23
N THR A 227 -1.63 0.43 -14.15
CA THR A 227 -1.49 -0.39 -15.37
C THR A 227 -0.67 -1.66 -15.14
N ALA A 228 0.22 -1.65 -14.16
CA ALA A 228 1.04 -2.79 -13.79
C ALA A 228 0.24 -3.86 -13.01
N ALA A 229 0.56 -5.14 -13.23
CA ALA A 229 -0.06 -6.22 -12.50
C ALA A 229 0.34 -6.19 -11.00
N PRO A 230 -0.49 -6.73 -10.08
CA PRO A 230 -0.22 -6.64 -8.63
C PRO A 230 1.07 -7.28 -8.12
N THR A 231 1.77 -8.05 -8.96
CA THR A 231 3.06 -8.69 -8.66
C THR A 231 4.22 -8.09 -9.47
N GLU A 232 3.95 -7.14 -10.35
CA GLU A 232 5.00 -6.43 -11.10
C GLU A 232 5.68 -5.40 -10.20
N LEU A 233 6.97 -5.18 -10.45
CA LEU A 233 7.82 -4.37 -9.58
C LEU A 233 7.28 -2.93 -9.44
N VAL A 234 6.84 -2.33 -10.55
CA VAL A 234 6.30 -0.97 -10.58
C VAL A 234 5.05 -0.82 -9.71
N ASN A 235 4.13 -1.78 -9.76
CA ASN A 235 2.96 -1.77 -8.88
C ASN A 235 3.39 -1.83 -7.42
N LEU A 236 4.29 -2.74 -7.07
CA LEU A 236 4.73 -2.93 -5.69
C LEU A 236 5.45 -1.71 -5.10
N LEU A 237 6.25 -1.01 -5.92
CA LEU A 237 6.98 0.18 -5.48
C LEU A 237 6.05 1.37 -5.19
N PHE A 238 4.97 1.53 -5.97
CA PHE A 238 4.22 2.80 -6.04
C PHE A 238 2.71 2.71 -5.80
N ARG A 239 2.15 1.53 -5.53
CA ARG A 239 0.71 1.34 -5.23
C ARG A 239 0.18 2.14 -4.04
N ASP A 240 1.05 2.47 -3.09
CA ASP A 240 0.71 3.26 -1.89
C ASP A 240 1.07 4.75 -2.08
N GLY A 241 1.59 5.13 -3.26
CA GLY A 241 2.03 6.48 -3.59
C GLY A 241 3.32 6.90 -2.89
N VAL A 242 3.74 8.14 -3.15
CA VAL A 242 4.80 8.84 -2.42
C VAL A 242 4.18 10.08 -1.80
N SER A 243 4.45 10.36 -0.52
CA SER A 243 3.87 11.53 0.15
C SER A 243 4.33 12.83 -0.51
N ASP A 244 3.39 13.75 -0.77
CA ASP A 244 3.68 15.09 -1.30
C ASP A 244 4.75 15.82 -0.46
N SER A 245 4.75 15.64 0.86
CA SER A 245 5.75 16.24 1.74
C SER A 245 7.17 15.77 1.44
N ILE A 246 7.34 14.49 1.13
CA ILE A 246 8.65 13.91 0.78
C ILE A 246 9.12 14.50 -0.55
N ILE A 247 8.23 14.55 -1.54
CA ILE A 247 8.52 15.11 -2.86
C ILE A 247 8.92 16.59 -2.71
N GLU A 248 8.11 17.37 -2.00
CA GLU A 248 8.35 18.80 -1.81
C GLU A 248 9.68 19.08 -1.11
N ASP A 249 9.97 18.36 -0.02
CA ASP A 249 11.19 18.58 0.75
C ASP A 249 12.43 18.19 -0.06
N PHE A 250 12.35 17.09 -0.79
CA PHE A 250 13.41 16.65 -1.70
C PHE A 250 13.71 17.68 -2.80
N VAL A 251 12.66 18.22 -3.45
CA VAL A 251 12.80 19.26 -4.48
C VAL A 251 13.37 20.55 -3.87
N LYS A 252 12.88 20.97 -2.68
CA LYS A 252 13.36 22.17 -1.98
C LYS A 252 14.84 22.07 -1.61
N GLU A 253 15.31 20.89 -1.22
CA GLU A 253 16.71 20.64 -0.88
C GLU A 253 17.62 20.84 -2.10
N HIS A 254 17.27 20.24 -3.24
CA HIS A 254 18.06 20.33 -4.47
C HIS A 254 18.06 21.73 -5.09
N ARG A 255 16.99 22.51 -4.92
CA ARG A 255 16.93 23.92 -5.38
C ARG A 255 18.01 24.82 -4.78
N LYS A 256 18.59 24.45 -3.63
CA LYS A 256 19.66 25.23 -2.96
C LYS A 256 21.06 24.94 -3.53
N THR A 257 21.18 23.94 -4.39
CA THR A 257 22.45 23.43 -4.90
C THR A 257 22.69 23.90 -6.33
N ASP A 258 23.96 24.03 -6.70
CA ASP A 258 24.38 24.38 -8.06
C ASP A 258 23.94 23.31 -9.07
N GLU A 259 23.57 23.73 -10.28
CA GLU A 259 22.92 22.91 -11.31
C GLU A 259 23.79 21.73 -11.77
N ALA A 260 25.08 21.97 -12.03
CA ALA A 260 26.01 20.92 -12.44
C ALA A 260 26.15 19.82 -11.37
N THR A 261 26.23 20.23 -10.10
CA THR A 261 26.31 19.31 -8.95
C THR A 261 25.01 18.52 -8.77
N VAL A 262 23.85 19.15 -9.02
CA VAL A 262 22.54 18.51 -8.93
C VAL A 262 22.38 17.44 -10.00
N GLN A 263 22.81 17.70 -11.23
CA GLN A 263 22.67 16.74 -12.32
C GLN A 263 23.41 15.43 -12.05
N GLU A 264 24.68 15.49 -11.64
CA GLU A 264 25.46 14.29 -11.29
C GLU A 264 24.88 13.57 -10.05
N ALA A 265 24.48 14.33 -9.03
CA ALA A 265 23.89 13.82 -7.81
C ALA A 265 22.55 13.09 -8.03
N LEU A 266 21.80 13.42 -9.09
CA LEU A 266 20.53 12.78 -9.44
C LEU A 266 20.69 11.66 -10.47
N LEU A 267 21.58 11.80 -11.46
CA LEU A 267 21.80 10.77 -12.49
C LEU A 267 22.46 9.50 -11.94
N THR A 268 23.34 9.65 -10.94
CA THR A 268 24.02 8.52 -10.29
C THR A 268 23.02 7.57 -9.63
N PRO A 269 22.15 8.02 -8.69
CA PRO A 269 21.17 7.13 -8.06
C PRO A 269 20.13 6.59 -9.04
N ILE A 270 19.75 7.35 -10.09
CA ILE A 270 18.89 6.83 -11.17
C ILE A 270 19.56 5.64 -11.87
N SER A 271 20.83 5.77 -12.24
CA SER A 271 21.57 4.71 -12.93
C SER A 271 21.75 3.49 -12.03
N GLU A 272 22.05 3.68 -10.74
CA GLU A 272 22.15 2.58 -9.78
C GLU A 272 20.81 1.86 -9.58
N ALA A 273 19.69 2.59 -9.50
CA ALA A 273 18.36 1.98 -9.42
C ALA A 273 18.02 1.13 -10.66
N VAL A 274 18.39 1.61 -11.85
CA VAL A 274 18.22 0.83 -13.10
C VAL A 274 19.08 -0.44 -13.06
N LYS A 275 20.33 -0.37 -12.63
CA LYS A 275 21.20 -1.55 -12.47
C LYS A 275 20.62 -2.55 -11.48
N ILE A 276 20.10 -2.09 -10.34
CA ILE A 276 19.41 -2.91 -9.34
C ILE A 276 18.22 -3.64 -9.98
N ALA A 277 17.35 -2.90 -10.70
CA ALA A 277 16.20 -3.49 -11.39
C ALA A 277 16.63 -4.53 -12.43
N ARG A 278 17.62 -4.22 -13.28
CA ARG A 278 18.16 -5.14 -14.30
C ARG A 278 18.79 -6.39 -13.69
N ALA A 279 19.46 -6.26 -12.55
CA ALA A 279 20.15 -7.36 -11.89
C ALA A 279 19.20 -8.33 -11.16
N LYS A 280 18.08 -7.82 -10.61
CA LYS A 280 17.26 -8.59 -9.67
C LYS A 280 15.80 -8.79 -10.09
N ALA A 281 15.25 -7.90 -10.90
CA ALA A 281 13.89 -8.03 -11.39
C ALA A 281 13.81 -8.93 -12.63
N THR A 282 12.60 -9.24 -13.07
CA THR A 282 12.43 -9.85 -14.40
C THR A 282 12.84 -8.87 -15.49
N LYS A 283 13.21 -9.37 -16.67
CA LYS A 283 13.54 -8.49 -17.81
C LYS A 283 12.39 -7.53 -18.14
N SER A 284 11.13 -8.01 -18.05
CA SER A 284 9.94 -7.20 -18.29
C SER A 284 9.79 -6.11 -17.24
N ASP A 285 9.94 -6.45 -15.95
CA ASP A 285 9.88 -5.47 -14.86
C ASP A 285 10.98 -4.42 -14.97
N ALA A 286 12.20 -4.82 -15.29
CA ALA A 286 13.31 -3.89 -15.47
C ALA A 286 13.02 -2.91 -16.63
N THR A 287 12.51 -3.40 -17.76
CA THR A 287 12.11 -2.54 -18.88
C THR A 287 10.94 -1.62 -18.52
N ALA A 288 9.93 -2.11 -17.80
CA ALA A 288 8.81 -1.30 -17.33
C ALA A 288 9.27 -0.20 -16.37
N PHE A 289 10.19 -0.53 -15.46
CA PHE A 289 10.79 0.44 -14.54
C PHE A 289 11.60 1.52 -15.28
N GLN A 290 12.42 1.16 -16.27
CA GLN A 290 13.12 2.15 -17.11
C GLN A 290 12.14 3.06 -17.86
N GLY A 291 11.09 2.47 -18.43
CA GLY A 291 10.01 3.21 -19.09
C GLY A 291 9.31 4.19 -18.16
N LEU A 292 9.07 3.80 -16.90
CA LEU A 292 8.51 4.68 -15.88
C LEU A 292 9.40 5.90 -15.63
N LEU A 293 10.71 5.73 -15.44
CA LEU A 293 11.62 6.86 -15.18
C LEU A 293 11.57 7.90 -16.31
N ILE A 294 11.55 7.43 -17.56
CA ILE A 294 11.46 8.30 -18.74
C ILE A 294 10.08 8.96 -18.83
N ALA A 295 9.00 8.19 -18.62
CA ALA A 295 7.63 8.70 -18.67
C ALA A 295 7.36 9.75 -17.60
N THR A 296 7.85 9.54 -16.37
CA THR A 296 7.79 10.51 -15.28
C THR A 296 8.47 11.82 -15.66
N ALA A 297 9.70 11.76 -16.15
CA ALA A 297 10.44 12.94 -16.57
C ALA A 297 9.73 13.69 -17.70
N GLN A 298 9.18 12.97 -18.69
CA GLN A 298 8.42 13.56 -19.79
C GLN A 298 7.12 14.24 -19.31
N LYS A 299 6.40 13.63 -18.37
CA LYS A 299 5.16 14.17 -17.82
C LYS A 299 5.42 15.46 -17.03
N VAL A 300 6.50 15.49 -16.25
CA VAL A 300 6.94 16.67 -15.51
C VAL A 300 7.38 17.80 -16.44
N ALA A 301 8.19 17.49 -17.47
CA ALA A 301 8.58 18.46 -18.50
C ALA A 301 7.37 19.07 -19.24
N GLY A 302 6.30 18.28 -19.44
CA GLY A 302 5.07 18.72 -20.10
C GLY A 302 4.03 19.40 -19.20
N ALA A 303 4.30 19.51 -17.89
CA ALA A 303 3.31 19.95 -16.90
C ALA A 303 2.99 21.46 -16.94
N VAL A 304 3.95 22.29 -17.39
CA VAL A 304 3.77 23.75 -17.43
C VAL A 304 2.86 24.14 -18.59
N LYS A 305 1.57 24.36 -18.31
CA LYS A 305 0.56 24.76 -19.31
C LYS A 305 0.12 26.23 -19.28
N GLU A 306 0.56 27.05 -18.32
CA GLU A 306 0.03 28.42 -18.20
C GLU A 306 1.11 29.51 -18.08
N GLY A 307 1.45 30.06 -19.24
CA GLY A 307 2.22 31.31 -19.34
C GLY A 307 2.04 32.03 -20.68
N GLY A 308 1.06 31.60 -21.49
CA GLY A 308 0.72 32.28 -22.74
C GLY A 308 -0.04 33.56 -22.44
N PHE A 309 0.57 34.70 -22.73
CA PHE A 309 -0.10 35.99 -22.81
C PHE A 309 -1.42 35.81 -23.59
N MET A 310 -2.56 35.98 -22.91
CA MET A 310 -3.90 35.99 -23.50
C MET A 310 -4.47 34.63 -23.97
N GLY A 311 -4.41 33.58 -23.13
CA GLY A 311 -5.31 32.42 -23.26
C GLY A 311 -5.09 31.53 -24.49
N MET A 312 -3.95 31.67 -25.19
CA MET A 312 -3.51 30.70 -26.19
C MET A 312 -2.46 29.76 -25.56
N GLY A 313 -2.88 28.52 -25.33
CA GLY A 313 -2.08 27.46 -24.75
C GLY A 313 -0.88 27.08 -25.60
N GLY A 314 0.19 26.65 -24.93
CA GLY A 314 1.34 26.01 -25.54
C GLY A 314 2.05 25.13 -24.52
N THR A 315 2.01 23.81 -24.74
CA THR A 315 2.96 22.85 -24.17
C THR A 315 4.30 23.06 -24.84
N ASN A 316 5.15 23.92 -24.29
CA ASN A 316 6.53 24.03 -24.75
C ASN A 316 7.45 23.58 -23.63
N VAL A 317 7.90 22.33 -23.73
CA VAL A 317 9.08 21.83 -23.02
C VAL A 317 10.24 22.74 -23.41
N SER A 318 10.95 23.30 -22.43
CA SER A 318 12.07 24.20 -22.67
C SER A 318 13.27 23.44 -23.27
N ASP A 319 14.19 24.15 -23.91
CA ASP A 319 15.37 23.50 -24.49
C ASP A 319 16.29 22.90 -23.40
N ALA A 320 16.28 23.47 -22.20
CA ALA A 320 16.99 22.93 -21.04
C ALA A 320 16.33 21.63 -20.53
N GLU A 321 14.99 21.59 -20.44
CA GLU A 321 14.26 20.37 -20.08
C GLU A 321 14.45 19.26 -21.12
N LYS A 322 14.46 19.59 -22.42
CA LYS A 322 14.77 18.63 -23.49
C LYS A 322 16.19 18.06 -23.34
N ALA A 323 17.18 18.93 -23.09
CA ALA A 323 18.55 18.48 -22.89
C ALA A 323 18.68 17.56 -21.66
N ALA A 324 17.98 17.88 -20.57
CA ALA A 324 17.95 17.04 -19.37
C ALA A 324 17.26 15.69 -19.62
N LEU A 325 16.17 15.67 -20.39
CA LEU A 325 15.52 14.43 -20.84
C LEU A 325 16.45 13.56 -21.67
N ASP A 326 17.18 14.14 -22.62
CA ASP A 326 18.12 13.39 -23.46
C ASP A 326 19.23 12.75 -22.61
N VAL A 327 19.79 13.50 -21.66
CA VAL A 327 20.80 12.96 -20.73
C VAL A 327 20.22 11.85 -19.86
N LEU A 328 19.02 12.02 -19.33
CA LEU A 328 18.33 11.00 -18.55
C LEU A 328 18.14 9.71 -19.37
N VAL A 329 17.64 9.81 -20.60
CA VAL A 329 17.41 8.68 -21.49
C VAL A 329 18.72 7.93 -21.78
N VAL A 330 19.81 8.65 -22.03
CA VAL A 330 21.12 8.03 -22.23
C VAL A 330 21.57 7.29 -20.95
N ALA A 331 21.47 7.91 -19.78
CA ALA A 331 21.86 7.31 -18.51
C ALA A 331 21.04 6.05 -18.20
N VAL A 332 19.71 6.13 -18.32
CA VAL A 332 18.79 5.00 -18.08
C VAL A 332 19.08 3.85 -19.04
N ASN A 333 19.37 4.11 -20.31
CA ASN A 333 19.63 3.04 -21.28
C ASN A 333 21.00 2.38 -21.09
N ALA A 334 22.01 3.17 -20.71
CA ALA A 334 23.39 2.73 -20.55
C ALA A 334 23.65 1.93 -19.26
N ALA A 335 22.88 2.20 -18.20
CA ALA A 335 22.98 1.56 -16.89
C ALA A 335 22.51 0.10 -16.89
#